data_AF-A0A936IVX2-F1
#
_entry.id   AF-A0A936IVX2-F1
#
_cell.length_a   1.000
_cell.length_b   1.000
_cell.length_c   1.000
_cell.angle_alpha   90.00
_cell.angle_beta   90.00
_cell.angle_gamma   90.00
#
_symmetry.space_group_name_H-M   'P 1'
#
loop_
_entity.id
_entity.type
_entity.pdbx_description
1 polymer ?
#
loop_
_entity_poly.entity_id
_entity_poly.type
_entity_poly.pdbx_seq_one_letter_code
_entity_poly.pdbx_strand_id
1 'polypeptide(L)'
;MRLTLCWVLAASAVCAQDARMLVLLPGPGATAESAEELRRSWEPVARAGNWSIVCPLLPEAPDAALEALEALVPAATGAHLAGFGAAVPQVFLAANRLPSLWAGALAIGGDPGAAVNTGRLYAVNGRAVPLVWARPAPGSERARMRLAKAGYPLEIREEASDGELIQWLAAQRFDPHPRSVDCETDSPQLLRCHWIEVARIDLAQRNDALKQTRVQPGSGATLDLGPFGYDPADAGPGIQIAWLPEGYRGALRLGDRIVAIEGQTLKNAAAYAEYLDERRESGDVALMIERAGKRSRVEAKVVRPPRPAGYTVRVQGEIQGAGDERELILVSRGVSVLRITPPPGWLPLQVLWNGDRLEAAGGHACWELDRTGEPRVQPCAVPK
;
A
#
# COMPACT_ATOMS: atom_id res chain seq x y z
N MET A 1 -6.67 36.14 -1.65
CA MET A 1 -6.87 34.80 -2.23
C MET A 1 -6.16 34.74 -3.58
N ARG A 2 -4.92 34.23 -3.61
CA ARG A 2 -4.18 33.98 -4.83
C ARG A 2 -4.08 32.46 -4.99
N LEU A 3 -4.70 31.95 -6.06
CA LEU A 3 -4.52 30.60 -6.56
C LEU A 3 -3.10 30.49 -7.12
N THR A 4 -2.27 29.67 -6.50
CA THR A 4 -0.94 29.34 -7.03
C THR A 4 -1.11 28.15 -7.97
N LEU A 5 -1.03 28.41 -9.27
CA LEU A 5 -0.99 27.43 -10.34
C LEU A 5 0.26 26.55 -10.16
N CYS A 6 0.06 25.23 -10.08
CA CYS A 6 1.13 24.25 -10.11
C CYS A 6 1.66 24.13 -11.54
N TRP A 7 2.93 24.43 -11.76
CA TRP A 7 3.57 24.31 -13.06
C TRP A 7 3.96 22.84 -13.30
N VAL A 8 3.25 22.19 -14.23
CA VAL A 8 3.74 20.96 -14.88
C VAL A 8 4.73 21.41 -15.95
N LEU A 9 6.02 21.18 -15.72
CA LEU A 9 7.03 21.33 -16.78
C LEU A 9 6.80 20.21 -17.79
N ALA A 10 6.29 20.59 -18.97
CA ALA A 10 6.18 19.72 -20.13
C ALA A 10 7.59 19.31 -20.58
N ALA A 11 7.92 18.04 -20.40
CA ALA A 11 9.11 17.43 -20.96
C ALA A 11 8.94 17.27 -22.48
N SER A 12 9.96 17.69 -23.23
CA SER A 12 10.06 17.56 -24.68
C SER A 12 9.77 16.15 -25.15
N ALA A 13 8.87 16.02 -26.11
CA ALA A 13 8.59 14.78 -26.83
C ALA A 13 9.81 14.40 -27.70
N VAL A 14 10.72 13.62 -27.14
CA VAL A 14 11.67 12.80 -27.89
C VAL A 14 11.09 11.39 -27.90
N CYS A 15 11.04 10.76 -29.09
CA CYS A 15 10.56 9.39 -29.30
C CYS A 15 11.06 8.43 -28.19
N ALA A 16 10.21 8.11 -27.22
CA ALA A 16 10.48 7.13 -26.16
C ALA A 16 9.28 6.19 -26.04
N GLN A 17 9.10 5.32 -27.04
CA GLN A 17 8.00 4.35 -27.03
C GLN A 17 8.30 3.03 -26.31
N ASP A 18 9.53 2.78 -25.84
CA ASP A 18 9.90 1.51 -25.19
C ASP A 18 10.55 1.64 -23.79
N ALA A 19 10.63 2.85 -23.23
CA ALA A 19 11.25 3.03 -21.91
C ALA A 19 10.27 2.61 -20.80
N ARG A 20 10.67 1.66 -19.96
CA ARG A 20 9.85 1.26 -18.80
C ARG A 20 9.79 2.41 -17.79
N MET A 21 8.70 2.55 -17.07
CA MET A 21 8.59 3.56 -16.01
C MET A 21 9.05 2.96 -14.67
N LEU A 22 9.90 3.68 -13.94
CA LEU A 22 10.24 3.43 -12.55
C LEU A 22 9.72 4.60 -11.69
N VAL A 23 8.81 4.30 -10.77
CA VAL A 23 8.32 5.24 -9.76
C VAL A 23 9.14 5.08 -8.48
N LEU A 24 9.90 6.10 -8.12
CA LEU A 24 10.72 6.16 -6.91
C LEU A 24 10.02 6.99 -5.84
N LEU A 25 9.74 6.40 -4.69
CA LEU A 25 9.09 7.08 -3.57
C LEU A 25 10.14 7.70 -2.61
N PRO A 26 10.17 9.03 -2.44
CA PRO A 26 11.17 9.71 -1.62
C PRO A 26 10.89 9.65 -0.10
N GLY A 27 9.74 9.12 0.30
CA GLY A 27 9.31 9.04 1.69
C GLY A 27 8.43 10.21 2.13
N PRO A 28 7.75 10.09 3.29
CA PRO A 28 6.88 11.13 3.82
C PRO A 28 7.68 12.40 4.18
N GLY A 29 7.12 13.57 3.90
CA GLY A 29 7.74 14.87 4.20
C GLY A 29 8.89 15.26 3.26
N ALA A 30 9.12 14.51 2.18
CA ALA A 30 10.14 14.83 1.18
C ALA A 30 9.92 16.22 0.54
N THR A 31 11.00 16.91 0.24
CA THR A 31 10.99 18.17 -0.51
C THR A 31 11.27 17.90 -1.99
N ALA A 32 11.00 18.89 -2.85
CA ALA A 32 11.36 18.80 -4.26
C ALA A 32 12.86 18.56 -4.47
N GLU A 33 13.70 19.14 -3.59
CA GLU A 33 15.14 18.95 -3.61
C GLU A 33 15.53 17.52 -3.25
N SER A 34 15.01 16.97 -2.14
CA SER A 34 15.34 15.58 -1.73
C SER A 34 14.81 14.54 -2.72
N ALA A 35 13.67 14.80 -3.37
CA ALA A 35 13.15 13.96 -4.44
C ALA A 35 14.04 14.00 -5.70
N GLU A 36 14.53 15.18 -6.08
CA GLU A 36 15.45 15.34 -7.21
C GLU A 36 16.81 14.69 -6.94
N GLU A 37 17.33 14.78 -5.72
CA GLU A 37 18.54 14.07 -5.29
C GLU A 37 18.37 12.55 -5.39
N LEU A 38 17.24 12.01 -4.89
CA LEU A 38 16.93 10.59 -5.03
C LEU A 38 16.84 10.20 -6.51
N ARG A 39 16.16 10.99 -7.34
CA ARG A 39 16.06 10.75 -8.79
C ARG A 39 17.44 10.69 -9.44
N ARG A 40 18.32 11.66 -9.15
CA ARG A 40 19.68 11.73 -9.70
C ARG A 40 20.55 10.55 -9.28
N SER A 41 20.47 10.13 -8.02
CA SER A 41 21.25 8.99 -7.54
C SER A 41 20.89 7.68 -8.25
N TRP A 42 19.66 7.58 -8.78
CA TRP A 42 19.17 6.41 -9.53
C TRP A 42 19.28 6.54 -11.05
N GLU A 43 19.62 7.71 -11.59
CA GLU A 43 19.76 7.90 -13.05
C GLU A 43 20.73 6.92 -13.72
N PRO A 44 21.92 6.60 -13.17
CA PRO A 44 22.85 5.67 -13.81
C PRO A 44 22.25 4.27 -13.98
N VAL A 45 21.55 3.82 -12.93
CA VAL A 45 20.85 2.53 -12.89
C VAL A 45 19.69 2.50 -13.91
N ALA A 46 18.86 3.53 -13.91
CA ALA A 46 17.72 3.61 -14.82
C ALA A 46 18.15 3.69 -16.29
N ARG A 47 19.21 4.44 -16.61
CA ARG A 47 19.75 4.50 -17.98
C ARG A 47 20.23 3.13 -18.43
N ALA A 48 20.92 2.37 -17.58
CA ALA A 48 21.35 1.01 -17.89
C ALA A 48 20.17 0.05 -18.14
N GLY A 49 19.05 0.26 -17.43
CA GLY A 49 17.83 -0.53 -17.56
C GLY A 49 16.82 -0.05 -18.63
N ASN A 50 17.12 1.02 -19.38
CA ASN A 50 16.19 1.71 -20.26
C ASN A 50 14.89 2.14 -19.54
N TRP A 51 15.04 2.73 -18.36
CA TRP A 51 13.93 3.21 -17.52
C TRP A 51 13.83 4.73 -17.54
N SER A 52 12.59 5.23 -17.58
CA SER A 52 12.23 6.59 -17.20
C SER A 52 11.93 6.64 -15.71
N ILE A 53 12.59 7.53 -14.97
CA ILE A 53 12.36 7.69 -13.53
C ILE A 53 11.34 8.80 -13.29
N VAL A 54 10.35 8.51 -12.45
CA VAL A 54 9.44 9.50 -11.87
C VAL A 54 9.60 9.46 -10.35
N CYS A 55 9.82 10.60 -9.71
CA CYS A 55 9.94 10.70 -8.25
C CYS A 55 8.90 11.70 -7.71
N PRO A 56 7.64 11.26 -7.51
CA PRO A 56 6.56 12.17 -7.14
C PRO A 56 6.63 12.58 -5.67
N LEU A 57 6.27 13.83 -5.39
CA LEU A 57 5.91 14.28 -4.05
C LEU A 57 4.46 13.87 -3.78
N LEU A 58 4.27 12.99 -2.81
CA LEU A 58 2.95 12.47 -2.47
C LEU A 58 2.37 13.19 -1.25
N PRO A 59 1.03 13.37 -1.19
CA PRO A 59 0.35 13.77 0.02
C PRO A 59 0.68 12.84 1.20
N GLU A 60 0.64 13.37 2.43
CA GLU A 60 0.86 12.54 3.64
C GLU A 60 -0.28 11.56 3.91
N ALA A 61 -1.51 11.91 3.50
CA ALA A 61 -2.67 11.06 3.68
C ALA A 61 -2.58 9.84 2.74
N PRO A 62 -2.63 8.58 3.25
CA PRO A 62 -2.39 7.40 2.44
C PRO A 62 -3.31 7.25 1.23
N ASP A 63 -4.61 7.51 1.38
CA ASP A 63 -5.57 7.38 0.26
C ASP A 63 -5.32 8.44 -0.82
N ALA A 64 -5.06 9.69 -0.43
CA ALA A 64 -4.70 10.76 -1.37
C ALA A 64 -3.37 10.48 -2.08
N ALA A 65 -2.42 9.83 -1.40
CA ALA A 65 -1.17 9.38 -2.02
C ALA A 65 -1.41 8.28 -3.07
N LEU A 66 -2.34 7.36 -2.82
CA LEU A 66 -2.72 6.32 -3.79
C LEU A 66 -3.45 6.92 -4.99
N GLU A 67 -4.39 7.83 -4.78
CA GLU A 67 -5.08 8.55 -5.86
C GLU A 67 -4.08 9.35 -6.73
N ALA A 68 -3.11 10.02 -6.10
CA ALA A 68 -2.06 10.73 -6.82
C ALA A 68 -1.18 9.79 -7.67
N LEU A 69 -0.87 8.58 -7.17
CA LEU A 69 -0.13 7.58 -7.93
C LEU A 69 -0.94 7.02 -9.10
N GLU A 70 -2.23 6.75 -8.91
CA GLU A 70 -3.13 6.29 -9.96
C GLU A 70 -3.31 7.33 -11.07
N ALA A 71 -3.37 8.62 -10.72
CA ALA A 71 -3.41 9.71 -11.70
C ALA A 71 -2.08 9.90 -12.45
N LEU A 72 -0.95 9.58 -11.81
CA LEU A 72 0.39 9.77 -12.37
C LEU A 72 0.77 8.66 -13.35
N VAL A 73 0.47 7.41 -13.01
CA VAL A 73 0.86 6.23 -13.78
C VAL A 73 -0.26 5.89 -14.76
N PRO A 74 -0.04 5.99 -16.08
CA PRO A 74 -1.08 5.63 -17.03
C PRO A 74 -1.48 4.17 -16.84
N ALA A 75 -2.78 3.89 -16.85
CA ALA A 75 -3.27 2.52 -16.68
C ALA A 75 -2.67 1.60 -17.76
N ALA A 76 -2.41 0.34 -17.37
CA ALA A 76 -1.88 -0.70 -18.25
C ALA A 76 -0.42 -0.52 -18.76
N THR A 77 0.36 0.42 -18.21
CA THR A 77 1.79 0.55 -18.57
C THR A 77 2.69 -0.44 -17.84
N GLY A 78 2.26 -0.98 -16.68
CA GLY A 78 3.08 -1.87 -15.87
C GLY A 78 4.34 -1.18 -15.34
N ALA A 79 4.18 -0.08 -14.61
CA ALA A 79 5.30 0.63 -14.01
C ALA A 79 5.99 -0.24 -12.95
N HIS A 80 7.24 0.04 -12.67
CA HIS A 80 7.97 -0.56 -11.55
C HIS A 80 7.96 0.41 -10.38
N LEU A 81 7.83 -0.11 -9.17
CA LEU A 81 7.76 0.71 -7.95
C LEU A 81 8.98 0.44 -7.07
N ALA A 82 9.61 1.48 -6.54
CA ALA A 82 10.62 1.32 -5.50
C ALA A 82 10.57 2.43 -4.44
N GLY A 83 10.99 2.10 -3.22
CA GLY A 83 11.10 3.04 -2.12
C GLY A 83 12.06 2.57 -1.04
N PHE A 84 12.59 3.52 -0.27
CA PHE A 84 13.69 3.33 0.67
C PHE A 84 13.30 3.80 2.06
N GLY A 85 13.75 3.09 3.10
CA GLY A 85 13.63 3.53 4.49
C GLY A 85 12.20 3.92 4.86
N ALA A 86 11.96 5.20 5.15
CA ALA A 86 10.64 5.71 5.54
C ALA A 86 9.56 5.60 4.44
N ALA A 87 9.93 5.37 3.17
CA ALA A 87 8.99 5.17 2.08
C ALA A 87 8.44 3.73 1.99
N VAL A 88 9.05 2.77 2.70
CA VAL A 88 8.68 1.34 2.64
C VAL A 88 7.18 1.08 2.90
N PRO A 89 6.55 1.69 3.92
CA PRO A 89 5.10 1.58 4.10
C PRO A 89 4.28 1.94 2.85
N GLN A 90 4.65 3.03 2.17
CA GLN A 90 3.93 3.48 0.99
C GLN A 90 4.12 2.53 -0.20
N VAL A 91 5.28 1.88 -0.32
CA VAL A 91 5.51 0.83 -1.34
C VAL A 91 4.55 -0.34 -1.13
N PHE A 92 4.43 -0.82 0.12
CA PHE A 92 3.51 -1.91 0.47
C PHE A 92 2.05 -1.52 0.18
N LEU A 93 1.63 -0.31 0.56
CA LEU A 93 0.28 0.17 0.29
C LEU A 93 0.03 0.29 -1.22
N ALA A 94 0.91 0.94 -1.98
CA ALA A 94 0.71 1.13 -3.42
C ALA A 94 0.67 -0.19 -4.19
N ALA A 95 1.60 -1.11 -3.91
CA ALA A 95 1.60 -2.44 -4.53
C ALA A 95 0.33 -3.24 -4.19
N ASN A 96 -0.13 -3.18 -2.95
CA ASN A 96 -1.29 -3.93 -2.49
C ASN A 96 -2.63 -3.32 -2.95
N ARG A 97 -2.67 -2.01 -3.18
CA ARG A 97 -3.92 -1.27 -3.37
C ARG A 97 -4.15 -0.83 -4.81
N LEU A 98 -3.10 -0.79 -5.62
CA LEU A 98 -3.15 -0.46 -7.03
C LEU A 98 -2.49 -1.56 -7.87
N PRO A 99 -2.89 -2.84 -7.73
CA PRO A 99 -2.18 -3.94 -8.37
C PRO A 99 -2.17 -3.87 -9.90
N SER A 100 -3.12 -3.14 -10.49
CA SER A 100 -3.20 -2.93 -11.94
C SER A 100 -2.19 -1.94 -12.53
N LEU A 101 -1.40 -1.27 -11.69
CA LEU A 101 -0.39 -0.30 -12.15
C LEU A 101 1.02 -0.90 -12.21
N TRP A 102 1.29 -1.95 -11.43
CA TRP A 102 2.65 -2.35 -11.10
C TRP A 102 3.06 -3.68 -11.73
N ALA A 103 4.21 -3.69 -12.42
CA ALA A 103 4.89 -4.93 -12.83
C ALA A 103 5.54 -5.64 -11.64
N GLY A 104 6.05 -4.86 -10.69
CA GLY A 104 6.73 -5.35 -9.49
C GLY A 104 7.13 -4.19 -8.58
N ALA A 105 7.39 -4.51 -7.32
CA ALA A 105 7.68 -3.53 -6.28
C ALA A 105 8.92 -3.90 -5.44
N LEU A 106 9.69 -2.88 -5.09
CA LEU A 106 10.92 -3.00 -4.32
C LEU A 106 10.86 -2.11 -3.07
N ALA A 107 10.83 -2.72 -1.90
CA ALA A 107 10.97 -2.03 -0.62
C ALA A 107 12.37 -2.27 -0.08
N ILE A 108 13.19 -1.23 0.08
CA ILE A 108 14.57 -1.35 0.56
C ILE A 108 14.71 -0.70 1.93
N GLY A 109 15.31 -1.42 2.89
CA GLY A 109 15.46 -0.89 4.24
C GLY A 109 14.13 -0.90 4.98
N GLY A 110 14.03 0.01 5.95
CA GLY A 110 12.77 0.41 6.58
C GLY A 110 11.96 -0.72 7.23
N ASP A 111 10.75 -0.37 7.63
CA ASP A 111 9.78 -1.27 8.24
C ASP A 111 8.39 -1.05 7.61
N PRO A 112 7.70 -2.09 7.11
CA PRO A 112 6.32 -1.98 6.64
C PRO A 112 5.30 -1.85 7.77
N GLY A 113 5.72 -1.82 9.04
CA GLY A 113 4.84 -1.72 10.21
C GLY A 113 3.77 -0.64 10.13
N ALA A 114 4.09 0.55 9.62
CA ALA A 114 3.09 1.61 9.44
C ALA A 114 1.99 1.21 8.43
N ALA A 115 2.35 0.54 7.33
CA ALA A 115 1.38 0.01 6.36
C ALA A 115 0.54 -1.11 6.96
N VAL A 116 1.17 -2.04 7.70
CA VAL A 116 0.47 -3.10 8.43
C VAL A 116 -0.56 -2.52 9.41
N ASN A 117 -0.16 -1.48 10.14
CA ASN A 117 -1.00 -0.85 11.16
C ASN A 117 -2.20 -0.08 10.59
N THR A 118 -2.20 0.25 9.30
CA THR A 118 -3.42 0.77 8.64
C THR A 118 -4.56 -0.25 8.65
N GLY A 119 -4.25 -1.56 8.71
CA GLY A 119 -5.22 -2.63 8.53
C GLY A 119 -5.76 -2.73 7.09
N ARG A 120 -5.08 -2.12 6.12
CA ARG A 120 -5.48 -2.04 4.71
C ARG A 120 -4.59 -2.85 3.77
N LEU A 121 -3.77 -3.76 4.31
CA LEU A 121 -3.05 -4.74 3.49
C LEU A 121 -3.87 -6.04 3.42
N TYR A 122 -3.97 -6.61 2.22
CA TYR A 122 -4.72 -7.84 1.95
C TYR A 122 -3.81 -8.86 1.28
N ALA A 123 -3.71 -10.07 1.84
CA ALA A 123 -2.78 -11.07 1.33
C ALA A 123 -3.08 -11.49 -0.12
N VAL A 124 -4.35 -11.44 -0.55
CA VAL A 124 -4.73 -11.77 -1.93
C VAL A 124 -4.22 -10.73 -2.93
N ASN A 125 -4.34 -9.44 -2.62
CA ASN A 125 -3.81 -8.40 -3.50
C ASN A 125 -2.28 -8.46 -3.59
N GLY A 126 -1.61 -8.91 -2.52
CA GLY A 126 -0.16 -9.11 -2.54
C GLY A 126 0.30 -10.14 -3.58
N ARG A 127 -0.58 -11.03 -4.04
CA ARG A 127 -0.26 -12.02 -5.09
C ARG A 127 -0.25 -11.41 -6.49
N ALA A 128 -0.92 -10.26 -6.67
CA ALA A 128 -1.04 -9.62 -7.97
C ALA A 128 0.22 -8.84 -8.36
N VAL A 129 1.00 -8.36 -7.37
CA VAL A 129 2.25 -7.63 -7.60
C VAL A 129 3.39 -8.32 -6.87
N PRO A 130 4.37 -8.89 -7.59
CA PRO A 130 5.60 -9.38 -6.98
C PRO A 130 6.27 -8.27 -6.17
N LEU A 131 6.57 -8.54 -4.89
CA LEU A 131 7.19 -7.58 -3.99
C LEU A 131 8.38 -8.21 -3.26
N VAL A 132 9.55 -7.57 -3.39
CA VAL A 132 10.73 -7.87 -2.58
C VAL A 132 10.87 -6.81 -1.49
N TRP A 133 11.03 -7.26 -0.25
CA TRP A 133 11.52 -6.44 0.85
C TRP A 133 12.98 -6.80 1.14
N ALA A 134 13.87 -5.91 0.74
CA ALA A 134 15.31 -6.10 0.83
C ALA A 134 15.91 -5.31 1.99
N ARG A 135 16.90 -5.91 2.66
CA ARG A 135 17.62 -5.34 3.80
C ARG A 135 16.67 -4.74 4.86
N PRO A 136 15.72 -5.51 5.43
CA PRO A 136 14.83 -5.05 6.50
C PRO A 136 15.55 -4.26 7.60
N ALA A 137 14.93 -3.20 8.11
CA ALA A 137 15.47 -2.51 9.28
C ALA A 137 15.41 -3.42 10.53
N PRO A 138 16.37 -3.32 11.47
CA PRO A 138 16.27 -3.98 12.77
C PRO A 138 14.95 -3.62 13.49
N GLY A 139 14.32 -4.59 14.18
CA GLY A 139 13.06 -4.36 14.90
C GLY A 139 11.79 -4.59 14.07
N SER A 140 11.92 -5.03 12.81
CA SER A 140 10.77 -5.26 11.91
C SER A 140 10.15 -6.66 12.04
N GLU A 141 10.55 -7.46 13.04
CA GLU A 141 10.13 -8.86 13.22
C GLU A 141 8.62 -8.99 13.38
N ARG A 142 7.96 -8.01 14.01
CA ARG A 142 6.51 -8.02 14.22
C ARG A 142 5.74 -7.82 12.93
N ALA A 143 6.17 -6.88 12.10
CA ALA A 143 5.57 -6.66 10.79
C ALA A 143 5.72 -7.93 9.94
N ARG A 144 6.93 -8.53 9.94
CA ARG A 144 7.20 -9.83 9.30
C ARG A 144 6.28 -10.94 9.80
N MET A 145 6.11 -11.10 11.11
CA MET A 145 5.21 -12.10 11.69
C MET A 145 3.74 -11.88 11.29
N ARG A 146 3.27 -10.64 11.26
CA ARG A 146 1.88 -10.30 10.87
C ARG A 146 1.63 -10.60 9.39
N LEU A 147 2.56 -10.21 8.52
CA LEU A 147 2.51 -10.51 7.09
C LEU A 147 2.52 -12.02 6.84
N ALA A 148 3.42 -12.75 7.50
CA ALA A 148 3.51 -14.22 7.40
C ALA A 148 2.23 -14.90 7.89
N LYS A 149 1.70 -14.50 9.06
CA LYS A 149 0.45 -15.05 9.63
C LYS A 149 -0.76 -14.84 8.71
N ALA A 150 -0.79 -13.72 7.98
CA ALA A 150 -1.83 -13.44 7.00
C ALA A 150 -1.65 -14.22 5.67
N GLY A 151 -0.52 -14.92 5.50
CA GLY A 151 -0.17 -15.57 4.23
C GLY A 151 0.17 -14.57 3.13
N TYR A 152 0.68 -13.39 3.48
CA TYR A 152 1.10 -12.38 2.52
C TYR A 152 2.31 -12.90 1.72
N PRO A 153 2.26 -12.94 0.39
CA PRO A 153 3.37 -13.41 -0.43
C PRO A 153 4.48 -12.35 -0.42
N LEU A 154 5.51 -12.59 0.38
CA LEU A 154 6.62 -11.66 0.54
C LEU A 154 7.94 -12.38 0.31
N GLU A 155 8.72 -11.87 -0.64
CA GLU A 155 10.11 -12.27 -0.80
C GLU A 155 10.98 -11.34 0.05
N ILE A 156 11.75 -11.91 0.99
CA ILE A 156 12.66 -11.15 1.85
C ILE A 156 14.09 -11.45 1.41
N ARG A 157 14.89 -10.41 1.19
CA ARG A 157 16.30 -10.52 0.83
C ARG A 157 17.16 -9.73 1.81
N GLU A 158 17.71 -10.42 2.80
CA GLU A 158 18.45 -9.78 3.91
C GLU A 158 19.74 -9.07 3.42
N GLU A 159 20.45 -9.66 2.45
CA GLU A 159 21.80 -9.22 2.05
C GLU A 159 21.94 -8.88 0.55
N ALA A 160 20.81 -8.65 -0.15
CA ALA A 160 20.86 -8.39 -1.59
C ALA A 160 21.55 -7.05 -1.92
N SER A 161 22.45 -7.12 -2.89
CA SER A 161 23.11 -5.96 -3.50
C SER A 161 22.14 -5.17 -4.37
N ASP A 162 22.44 -3.88 -4.59
CA ASP A 162 21.61 -3.02 -5.45
C ASP A 162 21.49 -3.61 -6.87
N GLY A 163 22.58 -4.16 -7.42
CA GLY A 163 22.58 -4.80 -8.73
C GLY A 163 21.61 -5.97 -8.84
N GLU A 164 21.57 -6.86 -7.84
CA GLU A 164 20.63 -7.98 -7.80
C GLU A 164 19.18 -7.53 -7.68
N LEU A 165 18.92 -6.47 -6.92
CA LEU A 165 17.58 -5.90 -6.73
C LEU A 165 17.07 -5.26 -8.02
N ILE A 166 17.93 -4.53 -8.73
CA ILE A 166 17.61 -3.92 -10.03
C ILE A 166 17.35 -5.00 -11.08
N GLN A 167 18.19 -6.03 -11.15
CA GLN A 167 17.99 -7.14 -12.07
C GLN A 167 16.70 -7.90 -11.78
N TRP A 168 16.39 -8.15 -10.51
CA TRP A 168 15.12 -8.75 -10.11
C TRP A 168 13.94 -7.88 -10.55
N LEU A 169 13.99 -6.57 -10.30
CA LEU A 169 12.91 -5.66 -10.67
C LEU A 169 12.74 -5.61 -12.21
N ALA A 170 13.84 -5.60 -12.97
CA ALA A 170 13.82 -5.64 -14.42
C ALA A 170 13.30 -6.98 -15.01
N ALA A 171 13.38 -8.07 -14.26
CA ALA A 171 12.83 -9.36 -14.69
C ALA A 171 11.30 -9.42 -14.58
N GLN A 172 10.68 -8.52 -13.81
CA GLN A 172 9.24 -8.53 -13.60
C GLN A 172 8.49 -8.20 -14.90
N ARG A 173 7.36 -8.88 -15.10
CA ARG A 173 6.50 -8.71 -16.26
C ARG A 173 5.13 -8.30 -15.78
N PHE A 174 4.61 -7.26 -16.41
CA PHE A 174 3.23 -6.85 -16.22
C PHE A 174 2.34 -7.52 -17.26
N ASP A 175 1.27 -8.14 -16.78
CA ASP A 175 0.16 -8.55 -17.63
C ASP A 175 -0.99 -7.56 -17.43
N PRO A 176 -1.35 -6.73 -18.45
CA PRO A 176 -2.51 -5.84 -18.34
C PRO A 176 -3.82 -6.63 -18.19
N HIS A 177 -3.82 -7.89 -18.61
CA HIS A 177 -5.00 -8.73 -18.75
C HIS A 177 -4.75 -10.14 -18.18
N PRO A 178 -4.45 -10.24 -16.86
CA PRO A 178 -4.19 -11.53 -16.25
C PRO A 178 -5.45 -12.40 -16.32
N ARG A 179 -5.26 -13.69 -16.62
CA ARG A 179 -6.36 -14.67 -16.70
C ARG A 179 -7.09 -14.89 -15.37
N SER A 180 -6.44 -14.54 -14.25
CA SER A 180 -7.02 -14.62 -12.92
C SER A 180 -6.72 -13.34 -12.15
N VAL A 181 -7.72 -12.84 -11.43
CA VAL A 181 -7.63 -11.67 -10.55
C VAL A 181 -8.29 -12.00 -9.23
N ASP A 182 -7.72 -11.48 -8.14
CA ASP A 182 -8.26 -11.64 -6.79
C ASP A 182 -7.91 -10.41 -5.98
N CYS A 183 -8.94 -9.60 -5.67
CA CYS A 183 -8.77 -8.31 -5.06
C CYS A 183 -9.76 -8.11 -3.92
N GLU A 184 -9.23 -7.64 -2.80
CA GLU A 184 -9.97 -7.30 -1.59
C GLU A 184 -9.74 -5.83 -1.23
N THR A 185 -10.81 -5.15 -0.82
CA THR A 185 -10.76 -3.75 -0.45
C THR A 185 -11.83 -3.36 0.57
N ASP A 186 -11.51 -2.35 1.36
CA ASP A 186 -12.40 -1.63 2.28
C ASP A 186 -12.61 -0.17 1.85
N SER A 187 -12.02 0.26 0.74
CA SER A 187 -12.10 1.64 0.24
C SER A 187 -13.01 1.70 -0.97
N PRO A 188 -14.02 2.60 -0.97
CA PRO A 188 -14.83 2.86 -2.15
C PRO A 188 -14.06 3.63 -3.24
N GLN A 189 -12.88 4.17 -2.95
CA GLN A 189 -12.04 4.85 -3.94
C GLN A 189 -11.18 3.86 -4.74
N LEU A 190 -10.89 2.68 -4.19
CA LEU A 190 -9.96 1.70 -4.74
C LEU A 190 -10.69 0.42 -5.13
N LEU A 191 -11.60 0.55 -6.10
CA LEU A 191 -12.53 -0.50 -6.53
C LEU A 191 -12.12 -1.19 -7.83
N ARG A 192 -11.04 -0.73 -8.48
CA ARG A 192 -10.55 -1.30 -9.73
C ARG A 192 -9.41 -2.31 -9.49
N CYS A 193 -9.53 -3.45 -10.13
CA CYS A 193 -8.56 -4.55 -10.13
C CYS A 193 -8.43 -5.07 -11.58
N HIS A 194 -7.44 -4.55 -12.30
CA HIS A 194 -7.21 -4.80 -13.73
C HIS A 194 -8.46 -4.53 -14.58
N TRP A 195 -9.08 -5.60 -15.09
CA TRP A 195 -10.27 -5.60 -15.95
C TRP A 195 -11.58 -5.73 -15.18
N ILE A 196 -11.55 -5.77 -13.84
CA ILE A 196 -12.74 -5.73 -12.96
C ILE A 196 -12.79 -4.40 -12.20
N GLU A 197 -13.97 -3.81 -12.10
CA GLU A 197 -14.27 -2.67 -11.24
C GLU A 197 -15.52 -2.99 -10.40
N VAL A 198 -15.44 -2.76 -9.09
CA VAL A 198 -16.61 -2.82 -8.20
C VAL A 198 -17.39 -1.52 -8.36
N ALA A 199 -18.56 -1.56 -9.00
CA ALA A 199 -19.37 -0.38 -9.21
C ALA A 199 -20.34 -0.09 -8.05
N ARG A 200 -20.74 -1.13 -7.30
CA ARG A 200 -21.60 -0.98 -6.11
C ARG A 200 -21.30 -2.01 -5.04
N ILE A 201 -21.01 -1.49 -3.83
CA ILE A 201 -20.85 -2.28 -2.61
C ILE A 201 -22.23 -2.57 -2.01
N ASP A 202 -22.47 -3.81 -1.61
CA ASP A 202 -23.61 -4.23 -0.81
C ASP A 202 -23.18 -5.35 0.16
N LEU A 203 -22.99 -4.99 1.43
CA LEU A 203 -22.52 -5.92 2.47
C LEU A 203 -23.56 -7.00 2.83
N ALA A 204 -24.82 -6.87 2.37
CA ALA A 204 -25.81 -7.93 2.49
C ALA A 204 -25.52 -9.10 1.52
N GLN A 205 -24.78 -8.85 0.42
CA GLN A 205 -24.32 -9.86 -0.52
C GLN A 205 -23.16 -10.67 0.07
N ARG A 206 -23.44 -11.45 1.11
CA ARG A 206 -22.44 -12.33 1.74
C ARG A 206 -22.16 -13.52 0.84
N ASN A 207 -20.90 -13.93 0.86
CA ASN A 207 -20.42 -15.14 0.20
C ASN A 207 -19.29 -15.72 1.05
N ASP A 208 -19.47 -16.96 1.50
CA ASP A 208 -18.55 -17.68 2.39
C ASP A 208 -17.37 -18.31 1.65
N ALA A 209 -17.45 -18.44 0.31
CA ALA A 209 -16.35 -18.91 -0.53
C ALA A 209 -15.13 -17.97 -0.46
N LEU A 210 -15.35 -16.66 -0.31
CA LEU A 210 -14.28 -15.66 -0.22
C LEU A 210 -14.06 -15.20 1.22
N LYS A 211 -13.10 -15.83 1.90
CA LYS A 211 -12.65 -15.42 3.25
C LYS A 211 -11.91 -14.07 3.23
N GLN A 212 -11.94 -13.36 4.35
CA GLN A 212 -11.18 -12.11 4.53
C GLN A 212 -9.68 -12.42 4.62
N THR A 213 -8.85 -11.66 3.92
CA THR A 213 -7.38 -11.87 3.88
C THR A 213 -6.59 -10.68 4.39
N ARG A 214 -7.29 -9.78 5.10
CA ARG A 214 -6.71 -8.63 5.78
C ARG A 214 -5.56 -9.04 6.70
N VAL A 215 -4.41 -8.41 6.51
CA VAL A 215 -3.28 -8.46 7.44
C VAL A 215 -3.72 -7.77 8.72
N GLN A 216 -3.68 -8.49 9.84
CA GLN A 216 -4.15 -7.95 11.11
C GLN A 216 -3.23 -6.81 11.57
N PRO A 217 -3.77 -5.59 11.77
CA PRO A 217 -2.96 -4.47 12.24
C PRO A 217 -2.51 -4.70 13.68
N GLY A 218 -1.42 -4.05 14.07
CA GLY A 218 -1.10 -3.83 15.49
C GLY A 218 -2.06 -2.83 16.14
N SER A 219 -1.68 -2.26 17.28
CA SER A 219 -2.43 -1.14 17.85
C SER A 219 -2.40 0.11 16.96
N GLY A 220 -1.28 0.30 16.24
CA GLY A 220 -0.91 1.55 15.57
C GLY A 220 -0.70 2.71 16.54
N ALA A 221 -0.57 2.45 17.83
CA ALA A 221 -0.63 3.49 18.86
C ALA A 221 0.66 4.33 18.89
N THR A 222 0.51 5.63 19.09
CA THR A 222 1.61 6.58 19.25
C THR A 222 1.38 7.46 20.48
N LEU A 223 2.44 8.13 20.93
CA LEU A 223 2.30 9.18 21.94
C LEU A 223 1.93 10.51 21.27
N ASP A 224 0.96 11.22 21.83
CA ASP A 224 0.57 12.57 21.44
C ASP A 224 1.54 13.60 22.03
N LEU A 225 2.79 13.50 21.60
CA LEU A 225 3.86 14.44 21.92
C LEU A 225 4.37 15.15 20.67
N GLY A 226 3.68 15.03 19.54
CA GLY A 226 4.23 15.37 18.23
C GLY A 226 5.29 14.37 17.74
N PRO A 227 5.81 14.55 16.51
CA PRO A 227 6.79 13.64 15.95
C PRO A 227 8.14 13.80 16.63
N PHE A 228 8.79 12.68 16.91
CA PHE A 228 10.16 12.62 17.43
C PHE A 228 10.82 11.32 16.97
N GLY A 229 12.16 11.30 16.96
CA GLY A 229 12.95 10.15 16.57
C GLY A 229 13.75 9.61 17.74
N TYR A 230 13.94 8.29 17.77
CA TYR A 230 14.79 7.58 18.72
C TYR A 230 15.53 6.46 17.97
N ASP A 231 16.63 5.99 18.54
CA ASP A 231 17.35 4.84 17.99
C ASP A 231 16.67 3.53 18.44
N PRO A 232 16.11 2.72 17.52
CA PRO A 232 15.48 1.45 17.87
C PRO A 232 16.48 0.40 18.39
N ALA A 233 17.78 0.57 18.14
CA ALA A 233 18.84 -0.29 18.65
C ALA A 233 19.38 0.17 20.01
N ASP A 234 18.86 1.26 20.59
CA ASP A 234 19.26 1.75 21.91
C ASP A 234 19.01 0.66 22.98
N ALA A 235 20.10 0.20 23.60
CA ALA A 235 20.10 -0.83 24.63
C ALA A 235 19.47 -0.35 25.96
N GLY A 236 19.24 0.95 26.12
CA GLY A 236 18.52 1.53 27.25
C GLY A 236 19.39 1.93 28.45
N PRO A 237 18.76 2.25 29.61
CA PRO A 237 17.33 2.10 29.89
C PRO A 237 16.45 3.11 29.14
N GLY A 238 15.24 2.73 28.75
CA GLY A 238 14.30 3.60 28.05
C GLY A 238 14.67 3.93 26.60
N ILE A 239 14.06 5.00 26.07
CA ILE A 239 14.37 5.54 24.73
C ILE A 239 14.92 6.96 24.84
N GLN A 240 16.03 7.23 24.16
CA GLN A 240 16.57 8.57 24.04
C GLN A 240 16.03 9.29 22.80
N ILE A 241 15.61 10.54 23.01
CA ILE A 241 15.17 11.42 21.94
C ILE A 241 16.40 11.86 21.14
N ALA A 242 16.53 11.31 19.94
CA ALA A 242 17.64 11.54 19.02
C ALA A 242 17.31 12.61 17.97
N TRP A 243 16.02 12.83 17.70
CA TRP A 243 15.58 13.82 16.71
C TRP A 243 14.25 14.48 17.10
N LEU A 244 14.11 15.75 16.75
CA LEU A 244 12.90 16.56 16.83
C LEU A 244 12.81 17.44 15.57
N PRO A 245 11.60 17.76 15.08
CA PRO A 245 11.44 18.63 13.92
C PRO A 245 11.91 20.06 14.23
N GLU A 246 12.25 20.81 13.18
CA GLU A 246 12.61 22.22 13.31
C GLU A 246 11.45 23.02 13.94
N GLY A 247 11.77 23.87 14.93
CA GLY A 247 10.77 24.67 15.63
C GLY A 247 9.82 23.89 16.54
N TYR A 248 10.13 22.63 16.88
CA TYR A 248 9.34 21.82 17.82
C TYR A 248 9.03 22.57 19.14
N ARG A 249 7.74 22.62 19.52
CA ARG A 249 7.25 23.32 20.72
C ARG A 249 6.64 22.38 21.77
N GLY A 250 6.82 21.07 21.64
CA GLY A 250 6.29 20.09 22.57
C GLY A 250 7.12 19.94 23.85
N ALA A 251 6.77 18.97 24.68
CA ALA A 251 7.39 18.76 26.01
C ALA A 251 8.80 18.15 25.95
N LEU A 252 9.13 17.48 24.85
CA LEU A 252 10.41 16.79 24.65
C LEU A 252 11.53 17.76 24.27
N ARG A 253 12.77 17.38 24.62
CA ARG A 253 14.01 18.02 24.17
C ARG A 253 14.98 16.95 23.66
N LEU A 254 15.89 17.36 22.78
CA LEU A 254 16.98 16.48 22.33
C LEU A 254 17.79 16.01 23.54
N GLY A 255 18.08 14.70 23.57
CA GLY A 255 18.79 14.05 24.68
C GLY A 255 17.92 13.69 25.89
N ASP A 256 16.64 14.05 25.90
CA ASP A 256 15.70 13.51 26.90
C ASP A 256 15.62 11.98 26.77
N ARG A 257 15.38 11.30 27.88
CA ARG A 257 15.20 9.84 27.90
C ARG A 257 13.86 9.49 28.53
N ILE A 258 12.97 8.85 27.78
CA ILE A 258 11.70 8.32 28.31
C ILE A 258 12.03 6.98 28.97
N VAL A 259 12.02 6.94 30.31
CA VAL A 259 12.47 5.79 31.11
C VAL A 259 11.32 4.95 31.66
N ALA A 260 10.10 5.49 31.70
CA ALA A 260 8.91 4.74 32.10
C ALA A 260 7.63 5.30 31.48
N ILE A 261 6.63 4.44 31.31
CA ILE A 261 5.27 4.81 30.91
C ILE A 261 4.29 4.15 31.88
N GLU A 262 3.38 4.93 32.47
CA GLU A 262 2.43 4.50 33.51
C GLU A 262 3.11 3.77 34.68
N GLY A 263 4.33 4.21 35.04
CA GLY A 263 5.12 3.58 36.10
C GLY A 263 5.82 2.27 35.68
N GLN A 264 5.57 1.74 34.48
CA GLN A 264 6.32 0.61 33.93
C GLN A 264 7.66 1.09 33.38
N THR A 265 8.76 0.61 33.95
CA THR A 265 10.11 0.97 33.50
C THR A 265 10.39 0.34 32.13
N LEU A 266 10.81 1.17 31.19
CA LEU A 266 11.20 0.74 29.85
C LEU A 266 12.64 0.23 29.90
N LYS A 267 12.83 -1.05 29.56
CA LYS A 267 14.17 -1.65 29.53
C LYS A 267 15.04 -1.08 28.41
N ASN A 268 14.45 -0.84 27.25
CA ASN A 268 15.11 -0.41 26.02
C ASN A 268 14.06 0.06 25.00
N ALA A 269 14.49 0.38 23.79
CA ALA A 269 13.61 0.78 22.70
C ALA A 269 12.60 -0.30 22.27
N ALA A 270 12.96 -1.58 22.34
CA ALA A 270 12.04 -2.68 22.05
C ALA A 270 10.87 -2.73 23.06
N ALA A 271 11.13 -2.49 24.34
CA ALA A 271 10.10 -2.44 25.38
C ALA A 271 9.12 -1.26 25.17
N TYR A 272 9.61 -0.12 24.64
CA TYR A 272 8.76 1.00 24.26
C TYR A 272 7.82 0.64 23.10
N ALA A 273 8.37 0.03 22.05
CA ALA A 273 7.58 -0.42 20.91
C ALA A 273 6.56 -1.51 21.32
N GLU A 274 6.94 -2.40 22.25
CA GLU A 274 6.06 -3.39 22.86
C GLU A 274 4.87 -2.76 23.56
N TYR A 275 5.15 -1.83 24.48
CA TYR A 275 4.12 -1.14 25.23
C TYR A 275 3.09 -0.49 24.30
N LEU A 276 3.53 0.24 23.27
CA LEU A 276 2.61 0.90 22.35
C LEU A 276 1.81 -0.10 21.51
N ASP A 277 2.44 -1.15 21.00
CA ASP A 277 1.79 -2.15 20.15
C ASP A 277 0.70 -2.96 20.88
N GLU A 278 0.84 -3.15 22.19
CA GLU A 278 -0.15 -3.83 23.03
C GLU A 278 -1.36 -2.95 23.41
N ARG A 279 -1.27 -1.62 23.25
CA ARG A 279 -2.34 -0.68 23.62
C ARG A 279 -3.56 -0.86 22.75
N ARG A 280 -4.64 -1.36 23.33
CA ARG A 280 -5.93 -1.54 22.62
C ARG A 280 -6.81 -0.30 22.62
N GLU A 281 -6.57 0.62 23.55
CA GLU A 281 -7.40 1.82 23.79
C GLU A 281 -6.53 3.07 23.76
N SER A 282 -7.14 4.19 23.33
CA SER A 282 -6.54 5.52 23.49
C SER A 282 -6.85 6.04 24.88
N GLY A 283 -5.90 6.77 25.47
CA GLY A 283 -6.07 7.25 26.84
C GLY A 283 -4.89 8.07 27.32
N ASP A 284 -5.09 8.76 28.44
CA ASP A 284 -4.04 9.52 29.11
C ASP A 284 -3.00 8.57 29.72
N VAL A 285 -1.73 8.90 29.54
CA VAL A 285 -0.60 8.15 30.09
C VAL A 285 0.41 9.11 30.72
N ALA A 286 0.96 8.69 31.86
CA ALA A 286 2.04 9.40 32.51
C ALA A 286 3.40 8.88 32.04
N LEU A 287 4.22 9.77 31.48
CA LEU A 287 5.58 9.48 31.06
C LEU A 287 6.56 9.96 32.11
N MET A 288 7.58 9.15 32.41
CA MET A 288 8.73 9.60 33.17
C MET A 288 9.87 9.91 32.21
N ILE A 289 10.24 11.19 32.16
CA ILE A 289 11.34 11.69 31.36
C ILE A 289 12.52 11.99 32.27
N GLU A 290 13.67 11.45 31.92
CA GLU A 290 14.96 11.78 32.53
C GLU A 290 15.69 12.80 31.66
N ARG A 291 16.01 13.95 32.25
CA ARG A 291 16.75 15.05 31.62
C ARG A 291 17.90 15.46 32.52
N ALA A 292 19.13 15.28 32.03
CA ALA A 292 20.35 15.57 32.80
C ALA A 292 20.33 14.95 34.22
N GLY A 293 19.88 13.68 34.31
CA GLY A 293 19.78 12.92 35.57
C GLY A 293 18.58 13.28 36.46
N LYS A 294 17.75 14.27 36.09
CA LYS A 294 16.52 14.61 36.82
C LYS A 294 15.31 13.96 36.17
N ARG A 295 14.50 13.26 36.96
CA ARG A 295 13.25 12.66 36.50
C ARG A 295 12.08 13.62 36.67
N SER A 296 11.30 13.77 35.62
CA SER A 296 10.09 14.59 35.59
C SER A 296 8.95 13.80 34.98
N ARG A 297 7.73 14.04 35.48
CA ARG A 297 6.51 13.44 34.97
C ARG A 297 5.92 14.36 33.90
N VAL A 298 5.57 13.79 32.76
CA VAL A 298 4.86 14.47 31.66
C VAL A 298 3.60 13.69 31.35
N GLU A 299 2.45 14.35 31.37
CA GLU A 299 1.20 13.76 30.91
C GLU A 299 1.15 13.81 29.38
N ALA A 300 0.79 12.70 28.77
CA ALA A 300 0.60 12.55 27.33
C ALA A 300 -0.64 11.71 27.06
N LYS A 301 -1.00 11.56 25.78
CA LYS A 301 -2.02 10.60 25.36
C LYS A 301 -1.41 9.52 24.50
N VAL A 302 -1.83 8.28 24.71
CA VAL A 302 -1.69 7.24 23.68
C VAL A 302 -2.83 7.44 22.70
N VAL A 303 -2.51 7.78 21.47
CA VAL A 303 -3.47 7.96 20.38
C VAL A 303 -3.38 6.79 19.43
N ARG A 304 -4.54 6.29 18.98
CA ARG A 304 -4.62 5.22 17.99
C ARG A 304 -5.24 5.78 16.72
N PRO A 305 -4.71 5.41 15.54
CA PRO A 305 -5.34 5.79 14.29
C PRO A 305 -6.75 5.14 14.23
N PRO A 306 -7.73 5.84 13.62
CA PRO A 306 -9.03 5.25 13.34
C PRO A 306 -8.85 3.92 12.57
N ARG A 307 -9.44 2.84 13.08
CA ARG A 307 -9.41 1.56 12.36
C ARG A 307 -10.37 1.62 11.17
N PRO A 308 -10.00 1.11 9.99
CA PRO A 308 -10.96 0.95 8.91
C PRO A 308 -12.11 0.03 9.35
N ALA A 309 -13.26 0.20 8.70
CA ALA A 309 -14.44 -0.62 8.95
C ALA A 309 -14.07 -2.12 8.96
N GLY A 310 -14.72 -2.89 9.83
CA GLY A 310 -14.47 -4.33 9.94
C GLY A 310 -14.82 -5.11 8.66
N TYR A 311 -15.63 -4.52 7.78
CA TYR A 311 -16.11 -5.14 6.56
C TYR A 311 -15.26 -4.77 5.35
N THR A 312 -15.09 -5.74 4.46
CA THR A 312 -14.31 -5.65 3.21
C THR A 312 -15.08 -6.36 2.12
N VAL A 313 -14.98 -5.83 0.91
CA VAL A 313 -15.46 -6.48 -0.30
C VAL A 313 -14.32 -7.23 -0.96
N ARG A 314 -14.61 -8.35 -1.61
CA ARG A 314 -13.63 -9.13 -2.35
C ARG A 314 -14.24 -9.61 -3.65
N VAL A 315 -13.47 -9.56 -4.73
CA VAL A 315 -13.84 -10.10 -6.03
C VAL A 315 -12.70 -10.97 -6.55
N GLN A 316 -13.06 -12.17 -6.99
CA GLN A 316 -12.18 -13.09 -7.68
C GLN A 316 -12.76 -13.32 -9.07
N GLY A 317 -11.90 -13.27 -10.09
CA GLY A 317 -12.25 -13.58 -11.47
C GLY A 317 -11.25 -14.54 -12.08
N GLU A 318 -11.71 -15.50 -12.87
CA GLU A 318 -10.86 -16.46 -13.57
C GLU A 318 -11.46 -16.85 -14.92
N ILE A 319 -10.60 -16.99 -15.93
CA ILE A 319 -11.01 -17.43 -17.27
C ILE A 319 -10.57 -18.85 -17.52
N GLN A 320 -11.56 -19.70 -17.74
CA GLN A 320 -11.38 -21.11 -18.04
C GLN A 320 -11.78 -21.40 -19.49
N GLY A 321 -11.35 -22.56 -19.99
CA GLY A 321 -11.58 -23.00 -21.36
C GLY A 321 -10.62 -22.38 -22.39
N ALA A 322 -10.86 -22.73 -23.66
CA ALA A 322 -10.11 -22.30 -24.83
C ALA A 322 -11.06 -22.17 -26.05
N GLY A 323 -10.68 -21.33 -27.01
CA GLY A 323 -11.50 -21.11 -28.22
C GLY A 323 -12.84 -20.45 -27.90
N ASP A 324 -13.92 -21.01 -28.44
CA ASP A 324 -15.28 -20.46 -28.31
C ASP A 324 -16.01 -20.91 -27.03
N GLU A 325 -15.42 -21.83 -26.25
CA GLU A 325 -15.97 -22.34 -24.98
C GLU A 325 -15.38 -21.63 -23.75
N ARG A 326 -15.00 -20.36 -23.91
CA ARG A 326 -14.41 -19.60 -22.80
C ARG A 326 -15.48 -19.15 -21.81
N GLU A 327 -15.20 -19.42 -20.54
CA GLU A 327 -16.04 -19.00 -19.42
C GLU A 327 -15.24 -18.09 -18.49
N LEU A 328 -15.85 -16.97 -18.11
CA LEU A 328 -15.39 -16.09 -17.05
C LEU A 328 -16.18 -16.41 -15.78
N ILE A 329 -15.47 -16.97 -14.80
CA ILE A 329 -16.00 -17.28 -13.49
C ILE A 329 -15.68 -16.13 -12.55
N LEU A 330 -16.72 -15.50 -12.01
CA LEU A 330 -16.66 -14.44 -11.03
C LEU A 330 -17.22 -14.94 -9.70
N VAL A 331 -16.48 -14.72 -8.64
CA VAL A 331 -16.94 -14.90 -7.27
C VAL A 331 -16.76 -13.58 -6.55
N SER A 332 -17.78 -13.10 -5.84
CA SER A 332 -17.68 -11.86 -5.08
C SER A 332 -18.35 -11.96 -3.71
N ARG A 333 -17.85 -11.14 -2.78
CA ARG A 333 -18.41 -10.91 -1.45
C ARG A 333 -18.57 -9.41 -1.23
N GLY A 334 -19.76 -9.00 -0.81
CA GLY A 334 -20.07 -7.61 -0.47
C GLY A 334 -20.29 -6.71 -1.68
N VAL A 335 -20.58 -7.28 -2.85
CA VAL A 335 -20.70 -6.56 -4.13
C VAL A 335 -22.03 -6.91 -4.80
N SER A 336 -22.78 -5.89 -5.20
CA SER A 336 -24.04 -6.05 -5.93
C SER A 336 -23.95 -5.64 -7.41
N VAL A 337 -22.97 -4.82 -7.78
CA VAL A 337 -22.72 -4.44 -9.18
C VAL A 337 -21.22 -4.47 -9.49
N LEU A 338 -20.86 -5.14 -10.58
CA LEU A 338 -19.51 -5.18 -11.15
C LEU A 338 -19.51 -4.54 -12.53
N ARG A 339 -18.40 -3.91 -12.91
CA ARG A 339 -18.08 -3.61 -14.30
C ARG A 339 -16.89 -4.45 -14.71
N ILE A 340 -16.97 -5.05 -15.88
CA ILE A 340 -15.88 -5.84 -16.47
C ILE A 340 -15.56 -5.35 -17.87
N THR A 341 -14.27 -5.23 -18.15
CA THR A 341 -13.75 -4.80 -19.45
C THR A 341 -12.86 -5.92 -20.00
N PRO A 342 -13.45 -7.01 -20.53
CA PRO A 342 -12.67 -8.11 -21.07
C PRO A 342 -11.91 -7.64 -22.33
N PRO A 343 -10.63 -8.02 -22.50
CA PRO A 343 -9.90 -7.86 -23.73
C PRO A 343 -10.66 -8.42 -24.94
N PRO A 344 -10.56 -7.78 -26.12
CA PRO A 344 -11.24 -8.24 -27.33
C PRO A 344 -10.92 -9.70 -27.68
N GLY A 345 -9.68 -10.13 -27.41
CA GLY A 345 -9.24 -11.50 -27.68
C GLY A 345 -9.95 -12.57 -26.84
N TRP A 346 -10.65 -12.22 -25.76
CA TRP A 346 -11.41 -13.17 -24.92
C TRP A 346 -12.82 -13.44 -25.43
N LEU A 347 -13.33 -12.63 -26.35
CA LEU A 347 -14.67 -12.78 -26.88
C LEU A 347 -14.74 -13.88 -27.96
N PRO A 348 -15.87 -14.58 -28.09
CA PRO A 348 -17.04 -14.57 -27.19
C PRO A 348 -16.73 -15.20 -25.82
N LEU A 349 -17.43 -14.74 -24.78
CA LEU A 349 -17.21 -15.16 -23.38
C LEU A 349 -18.53 -15.35 -22.66
N GLN A 350 -18.71 -16.51 -22.02
CA GLN A 350 -19.82 -16.74 -21.10
C GLN A 350 -19.45 -16.27 -19.69
N VAL A 351 -20.36 -15.62 -18.97
CA VAL A 351 -20.09 -15.13 -17.61
C VAL A 351 -20.89 -15.93 -16.59
N LEU A 352 -20.19 -16.44 -15.57
CA LEU A 352 -20.76 -17.09 -14.41
C LEU A 352 -20.43 -16.24 -13.18
N TRP A 353 -21.42 -15.70 -12.47
CA TRP A 353 -21.17 -14.88 -11.29
C TRP A 353 -21.88 -15.44 -10.05
N ASN A 354 -21.10 -15.86 -9.06
CA ASN A 354 -21.59 -16.49 -7.81
C ASN A 354 -22.54 -17.68 -8.08
N GLY A 355 -22.29 -18.41 -9.18
CA GLY A 355 -23.11 -19.55 -9.62
C GLY A 355 -24.21 -19.20 -10.63
N ASP A 356 -24.53 -17.92 -10.80
CA ASP A 356 -25.53 -17.47 -11.78
C ASP A 356 -24.91 -17.37 -13.17
N ARG A 357 -25.55 -17.97 -14.17
CA ARG A 357 -25.15 -17.84 -15.58
C ARG A 357 -25.76 -16.57 -16.15
N LEU A 358 -24.90 -15.67 -16.61
CA LEU A 358 -25.30 -14.41 -17.22
C LEU A 358 -25.06 -14.47 -18.72
N GLU A 359 -26.11 -14.26 -19.50
CA GLU A 359 -25.99 -14.19 -20.96
C GLU A 359 -25.30 -12.89 -21.36
N ALA A 360 -24.04 -12.98 -21.79
CA ALA A 360 -23.28 -11.82 -22.22
C ALA A 360 -23.86 -11.29 -23.54
N ALA A 361 -24.23 -10.01 -23.57
CA ALA A 361 -24.54 -9.31 -24.80
C ALA A 361 -23.25 -9.21 -25.64
N GLY A 362 -23.17 -9.96 -26.74
CA GLY A 362 -21.98 -10.01 -27.59
C GLY A 362 -21.54 -8.63 -28.10
N GLY A 363 -20.22 -8.46 -28.29
CA GLY A 363 -19.65 -7.35 -29.07
C GLY A 363 -19.33 -6.04 -28.32
N HIS A 364 -19.52 -5.94 -27.00
CA HIS A 364 -19.22 -4.72 -26.23
C HIS A 364 -17.89 -4.80 -25.48
N ALA A 365 -17.16 -3.67 -25.44
CA ALA A 365 -15.87 -3.56 -24.76
C ALA A 365 -15.98 -3.53 -23.22
N CYS A 366 -17.16 -3.22 -22.68
CA CYS A 366 -17.42 -3.12 -21.25
C CYS A 366 -18.83 -3.63 -20.94
N TRP A 367 -18.94 -4.43 -19.89
CA TRP A 367 -20.19 -4.98 -19.37
C TRP A 367 -20.39 -4.59 -17.91
N GLU A 368 -21.60 -4.18 -17.58
CA GLU A 368 -22.07 -4.00 -16.21
C GLU A 368 -22.90 -5.23 -15.82
N LEU A 369 -22.51 -5.89 -14.75
CA LEU A 369 -23.17 -7.04 -14.17
C LEU A 369 -23.89 -6.58 -12.91
N ASP A 370 -25.19 -6.86 -12.82
CA ASP A 370 -26.03 -6.42 -11.72
C ASP A 370 -26.77 -7.61 -11.11
N ARG A 371 -26.67 -7.75 -9.80
CA ARG A 371 -27.38 -8.78 -9.00
C ARG A 371 -28.38 -8.15 -8.01
N THR A 372 -28.74 -6.88 -8.21
CA THR A 372 -29.88 -6.25 -7.52
C THR A 372 -31.20 -6.74 -8.12
N GLY A 373 -31.63 -7.93 -7.71
CA GLY A 373 -32.81 -8.61 -8.27
C GLY A 373 -32.40 -9.79 -9.18
N GLU A 374 -33.04 -9.92 -10.35
CA GLU A 374 -32.65 -10.92 -11.34
C GLU A 374 -31.27 -10.59 -11.93
N PRO A 375 -30.29 -11.52 -11.90
CA PRO A 375 -28.97 -11.29 -12.44
C PRO A 375 -29.00 -10.94 -13.92
N ARG A 376 -28.34 -9.84 -14.31
CA ARG A 376 -28.32 -9.37 -15.69
C ARG A 376 -26.97 -8.80 -16.11
N VAL A 377 -26.71 -8.85 -17.41
CA VAL A 377 -25.59 -8.16 -18.07
C VAL A 377 -26.15 -7.07 -18.97
N GLN A 378 -25.56 -5.89 -18.91
CA GLN A 378 -25.82 -4.80 -19.86
C GLN A 378 -24.51 -4.17 -20.33
N PRO A 379 -24.46 -3.57 -21.54
CA PRO A 379 -23.32 -2.76 -21.93
C PRO A 379 -23.12 -1.62 -20.94
N CYS A 380 -21.87 -1.32 -20.58
CA CYS A 380 -21.59 -0.15 -19.74
C CYS A 380 -22.14 1.12 -20.40
N ALA A 381 -22.72 2.01 -19.60
CA ALA A 381 -23.09 3.32 -20.09
C ALA A 381 -21.85 4.04 -20.62
N VAL A 382 -21.91 4.56 -21.85
CA VAL A 382 -20.85 5.45 -22.36
C VAL A 382 -20.85 6.68 -21.46
N PRO A 383 -19.72 7.03 -20.81
CA PRO A 383 -19.65 8.26 -20.04
C PRO A 383 -20.00 9.44 -20.95
N LYS A 384 -20.98 10.24 -20.52
CA LYS A 384 -21.44 11.43 -21.26
C LYS A 384 -20.41 12.54 -21.26
#